data_AF-A0A8T5U2Z1-F1
#
_entry.id   AF-A0A8T5U2Z1-F1
#
_cell.length_a   1.000
_cell.length_b   1.000
_cell.length_c   1.000
_cell.angle_alpha   90.00
_cell.angle_beta   90.00
_cell.angle_gamma   90.00
#
_symmetry.space_group_name_H-M   'P 1'
#
loop_
_entity.id
_entity.type
_entity.pdbx_description
1 polymer ?
#
loop_
_entity_poly.entity_id
_entity_poly.type
_entity_poly.pdbx_seq_one_letter_code
_entity_poly.pdbx_strand_id
1 'polypeptide(L)'
;MSKGKEVSERFIEATKKFPPDRTLEKEILRMAAKIIGDEVVSIAISEVKEGKFQEVFKRSHEVMMFYSDIEGISFDVQPYLSGVEALPLVGLKMPE
;
A
#
# COMPACT_ATOMS: atom_id res chain seq x y z
N MET A 1 -0.33 21.42 -16.64
CA MET A 1 0.66 21.01 -15.62
C MET A 1 1.35 19.75 -16.11
N SER A 2 2.59 19.47 -15.69
CA SER A 2 3.17 18.15 -15.98
C SER A 2 2.47 17.08 -15.14
N LYS A 3 2.31 15.85 -15.66
CA LYS A 3 1.73 14.72 -14.91
C LYS A 3 2.44 14.51 -13.57
N GLY A 4 3.76 14.66 -13.52
CA GLY A 4 4.52 14.57 -12.27
C GLY A 4 4.10 15.59 -11.20
N LYS A 5 3.67 16.80 -11.59
CA LYS A 5 3.14 17.79 -10.64
C LYS A 5 1.79 17.37 -10.09
N GLU A 6 0.90 16.85 -10.94
CA GLU A 6 -0.42 16.35 -10.54
C GLU A 6 -0.30 15.19 -9.54
N VAL A 7 0.58 14.22 -9.81
CA VAL A 7 0.86 13.11 -8.88
C VAL A 7 1.40 13.61 -7.55
N SER A 8 2.30 14.59 -7.56
CA SER A 8 2.89 15.15 -6.34
C SER A 8 1.87 15.89 -5.48
N GLU A 9 0.97 16.65 -6.09
CA GLU A 9 -0.13 17.33 -5.40
C GLU A 9 -1.10 16.30 -4.78
N ARG A 10 -1.47 15.27 -5.56
CA ARG A 10 -2.31 14.16 -5.08
C ARG A 10 -1.66 13.41 -3.91
N PHE A 11 -0.33 13.25 -3.93
CA PHE A 11 0.41 12.66 -2.81
C PHE A 11 0.31 13.45 -1.51
N ILE A 12 0.41 14.77 -1.59
CA ILE A 12 0.25 15.64 -0.42
C ILE A 12 -1.18 15.52 0.12
N GLU A 13 -2.18 15.47 -0.75
CA GLU A 13 -3.58 15.28 -0.35
C GLU A 13 -3.82 13.91 0.27
N ALA A 14 -3.29 12.85 -0.34
CA ALA A 14 -3.41 11.48 0.16
C ALA A 14 -2.79 11.34 1.56
N THR A 15 -1.64 11.96 1.80
CA THR A 15 -0.98 11.93 3.12
C THR A 15 -1.83 12.61 4.21
N LYS A 16 -2.57 13.65 3.85
CA LYS A 16 -3.50 14.34 4.78
C LYS A 16 -4.79 13.55 5.00
N LYS A 17 -5.36 12.99 3.94
CA LYS A 17 -6.62 12.24 3.96
C LYS A 17 -6.46 10.86 4.61
N PHE A 18 -5.30 10.24 4.42
CA PHE A 18 -4.97 8.90 4.90
C PHE A 18 -3.68 8.95 5.75
N PRO A 19 -3.67 9.63 6.90
CA PRO A 19 -2.48 9.77 7.74
C PRO A 19 -2.05 8.41 8.30
N PRO A 20 -0.74 8.13 8.47
CA PRO A 20 -0.26 6.83 8.96
C PRO A 20 -0.97 6.39 10.24
N ASP A 21 -1.51 5.17 10.24
CA ASP A 21 -2.20 4.59 11.39
C ASP A 21 -1.33 3.53 12.04
N ARG A 22 -0.58 3.96 13.07
CA ARG A 22 0.32 3.08 13.84
C ARG A 22 -0.44 2.05 14.67
N THR A 23 -1.76 2.11 14.75
CA THR A 23 -2.57 1.06 15.38
C THR A 23 -2.73 -0.15 14.47
N LEU A 24 -2.63 0.03 13.14
CA LEU A 24 -2.82 -1.01 12.13
C LEU A 24 -1.50 -1.61 11.64
N GLU A 25 -0.49 -0.77 11.45
CA GLU A 25 0.77 -1.18 10.84
C GLU A 25 1.96 -0.39 11.37
N LYS A 26 3.16 -0.93 11.15
CA LYS A 26 4.43 -0.29 11.41
C LYS A 26 5.18 -0.14 10.09
N GLU A 27 5.45 1.10 9.70
CA GLU A 27 6.23 1.37 8.49
C GLU A 27 7.66 0.83 8.65
N ILE A 28 8.09 -0.03 7.72
CA ILE A 28 9.49 -0.44 7.55
C ILE A 28 10.19 0.54 6.61
N LEU A 29 9.50 0.90 5.52
CA LEU A 29 9.92 1.88 4.53
C LEU A 29 8.72 2.75 4.17
N ARG A 30 8.71 3.98 4.65
CA ARG A 30 7.56 4.89 4.48
C ARG A 30 7.36 5.32 3.02
N MET A 31 8.46 5.68 2.34
CA MET A 31 8.45 6.06 0.93
C MET A 31 9.88 6.05 0.40
N ALA A 32 10.19 5.12 -0.48
CA ALA A 32 11.35 5.21 -1.37
C ALA A 32 10.87 5.50 -2.78
N ALA A 33 11.68 6.21 -3.56
CA ALA A 33 11.43 6.42 -4.96
C ALA A 33 12.65 6.00 -5.77
N LYS A 34 12.42 5.41 -6.94
CA LYS A 34 13.44 5.17 -7.96
C LYS A 34 12.91 5.59 -9.32
N ILE A 35 13.84 5.90 -10.21
CA ILE A 35 13.55 6.20 -11.61
C ILE A 35 13.99 4.98 -12.43
N ILE A 36 13.12 4.47 -13.29
CA ILE A 36 13.42 3.39 -14.23
C ILE A 36 13.05 3.88 -15.63
N GLY A 37 14.06 4.19 -16.45
CA GLY A 37 13.81 4.83 -17.74
C GLY A 37 13.10 6.18 -17.55
N ASP A 38 11.87 6.27 -18.05
CA ASP A 38 10.97 7.42 -17.91
C ASP A 38 9.90 7.25 -16.82
N GLU A 39 9.90 6.13 -16.09
CA GLU A 39 8.96 5.85 -15.01
C GLU A 39 9.51 6.26 -13.64
N VAL A 40 8.61 6.73 -12.76
CA VAL A 40 8.87 6.94 -11.34
C VAL A 40 8.15 5.85 -10.56
N VAL A 41 8.91 5.03 -9.84
CA VAL A 41 8.36 3.99 -8.98
C VAL A 41 8.51 4.42 -7.53
N SER A 42 7.37 4.50 -6.83
CA SER A 42 7.34 4.69 -5.38
C SER A 42 7.12 3.34 -4.68
N ILE A 43 7.82 3.12 -3.58
CA ILE A 43 7.76 1.89 -2.79
C ILE A 43 7.50 2.26 -1.34
N ALA A 44 6.48 1.62 -0.76
CA ALA A 44 6.23 1.62 0.67
C ALA A 44 6.18 0.17 1.16
N ILE A 45 6.73 -0.07 2.35
CA ILE A 45 6.73 -1.38 3.00
C ILE A 45 6.31 -1.16 4.44
N SER A 46 5.27 -1.88 4.86
CA SER A 46 4.75 -1.85 6.22
C SER A 46 4.61 -3.28 6.75
N GLU A 47 4.93 -3.45 8.02
CA GLU A 47 4.59 -4.62 8.80
C GLU A 47 3.17 -4.44 9.33
N VAL A 48 2.23 -5.27 8.85
CA VAL A 48 0.84 -5.23 9.31
C VAL A 48 0.75 -5.96 10.64
N LYS A 49 0.02 -5.39 11.60
CA LYS A 49 -0.21 -6.06 12.88
C LYS A 49 -1.13 -7.27 12.69
N GLU A 50 -0.94 -8.26 13.55
CA GLU A 50 -1.74 -9.49 13.55
C GLU A 50 -3.25 -9.20 13.57
N GLY A 51 -3.98 -9.85 12.66
CA GLY A 51 -5.43 -9.69 12.54
C GLY A 51 -5.89 -8.36 11.90
N LYS A 52 -4.95 -7.47 11.51
CA LYS A 52 -5.26 -6.19 10.85
C LYS A 52 -5.13 -6.20 9.34
N PHE A 53 -4.78 -7.34 8.74
CA PHE A 53 -4.60 -7.47 7.29
C PHE A 53 -5.77 -6.92 6.48
N GLN A 54 -7.01 -7.31 6.78
CA GLN A 54 -8.18 -6.87 6.02
C GLN A 54 -8.41 -5.35 6.11
N GLU A 55 -8.16 -4.76 7.28
CA GLU A 55 -8.31 -3.33 7.51
C GLU A 55 -7.26 -2.53 6.74
N VAL A 56 -5.99 -2.98 6.80
CA VAL A 56 -4.90 -2.39 6.01
C VAL A 56 -5.13 -2.55 4.51
N PHE A 57 -5.52 -3.75 4.07
CA PHE A 57 -5.74 -4.02 2.65
C PHE A 57 -6.86 -3.16 2.06
N LYS A 58 -7.96 -2.98 2.82
CA LYS A 58 -9.04 -2.05 2.45
C LYS A 58 -8.54 -0.61 2.39
N ARG A 59 -7.78 -0.17 3.39
CA ARG A 59 -7.22 1.18 3.42
C ARG A 59 -6.29 1.43 2.22
N SER A 60 -5.44 0.47 1.87
CA SER A 60 -4.60 0.55 0.68
C SER A 60 -5.44 0.67 -0.60
N HIS A 61 -6.55 -0.06 -0.71
CA HIS A 61 -7.49 0.09 -1.82
C HIS A 61 -8.11 1.48 -1.89
N GLU A 62 -8.50 2.07 -0.76
CA GLU A 62 -9.03 3.44 -0.73
C GLU A 62 -8.00 4.47 -1.21
N VAL A 63 -6.73 4.29 -0.84
CA VAL A 63 -5.62 5.11 -1.36
C VAL A 63 -5.47 4.90 -2.87
N MET A 64 -5.43 3.66 -3.36
CA MET A 64 -5.31 3.39 -4.81
C MET A 64 -6.45 3.99 -5.62
N MET A 65 -7.69 3.85 -5.13
CA MET A 65 -8.87 4.47 -5.76
C MET A 65 -8.76 6.00 -5.78
N PHE A 66 -8.13 6.60 -4.77
CA PHE A 66 -7.87 8.04 -4.73
C PHE A 66 -6.87 8.52 -5.80
N TYR A 67 -6.14 7.64 -6.47
CA TYR A 67 -5.27 7.96 -7.61
C TYR A 67 -5.79 7.42 -8.95
N SER A 68 -6.92 6.69 -8.94
CA SER A 68 -7.38 5.90 -10.09
C SER A 68 -7.79 6.72 -11.32
N ASP A 69 -8.02 8.02 -11.16
CA ASP A 69 -8.35 8.97 -12.22
C ASP A 69 -7.11 9.56 -12.92
N ILE A 70 -5.91 9.36 -12.37
CA ILE A 70 -4.67 9.88 -12.96
C ILE A 70 -4.12 8.88 -13.98
N GLU A 71 -4.14 9.27 -15.25
CA GLU A 71 -3.67 8.45 -16.36
C GLU A 71 -2.15 8.17 -16.27
N GLY A 72 -1.79 6.88 -16.29
CA GLY A 72 -0.41 6.41 -16.25
C GLY A 72 0.06 5.98 -14.86
N ILE A 73 -0.82 5.97 -13.85
CA ILE A 73 -0.55 5.35 -12.56
C ILE A 73 -0.97 3.89 -12.58
N SER A 74 -0.07 3.02 -12.13
CA SER A 74 -0.36 1.61 -11.84
C SER A 74 0.08 1.27 -10.42
N PHE A 75 -0.59 0.30 -9.82
CA PHE A 75 -0.28 -0.20 -8.48
C PHE A 75 0.10 -1.67 -8.54
N ASP A 76 1.16 -2.03 -7.82
CA ASP A 76 1.49 -3.41 -7.48
C ASP A 76 1.46 -3.55 -5.95
N VAL A 77 0.57 -4.39 -5.46
CA VAL A 77 0.39 -4.65 -4.02
C VAL A 77 0.68 -6.12 -3.77
N GLN A 78 1.76 -6.37 -3.03
CA GLN A 78 2.25 -7.71 -2.73
C GLN A 78 2.08 -8.01 -1.23
N PRO A 79 0.93 -8.58 -0.81
CA PRO A 79 0.76 -8.99 0.57
C PRO A 79 1.55 -10.27 0.86
N TYR A 80 2.44 -10.19 1.85
CA TYR A 80 3.20 -11.34 2.37
C TYR A 80 2.56 -11.77 3.68
N LEU A 81 1.75 -12.84 3.63
CA LEU A 81 1.02 -13.34 4.79
C LEU A 81 1.86 -14.31 5.61
N SER A 82 1.71 -14.26 6.94
CA SER A 82 2.22 -15.32 7.81
C SER A 82 1.53 -16.65 7.51
N GLY A 83 2.16 -17.78 7.87
CA GLY A 83 1.52 -19.09 7.72
C GLY A 83 0.16 -19.18 8.43
N VAL A 84 0.06 -18.56 9.61
CA VAL A 84 -1.18 -18.48 10.42
C VAL A 84 -2.30 -17.78 9.64
N GLU A 85 -1.99 -16.71 8.91
CA GLU A 85 -2.97 -15.95 8.12
C GLU A 85 -3.20 -16.53 6.72
N ALA A 86 -2.21 -17.22 6.15
CA ALA A 86 -2.27 -17.78 4.81
C ALA A 86 -3.01 -19.12 4.74
N LEU A 87 -2.81 -20.01 5.72
CA LEU A 87 -3.40 -21.35 5.70
C LEU A 87 -4.94 -21.36 5.61
N PRO A 88 -5.68 -20.50 6.35
CA PRO A 88 -7.14 -20.42 6.23
C PRO A 88 -7.61 -20.07 4.81
N LEU A 89 -6.83 -19.30 4.04
CA LEU A 89 -7.19 -18.90 2.67
C LEU A 89 -7.18 -20.07 1.69
N VAL A 90 -6.44 -21.14 2.01
CA VAL A 90 -6.38 -22.38 1.22
C VAL A 90 -7.12 -23.54 1.88
N GLY A 91 -7.96 -23.26 2.89
CA GLY A 91 -8.77 -24.27 3.59
C GLY A 91 -7.99 -25.15 4.56
N LEU A 92 -6.78 -24.73 4.97
CA LEU A 92 -5.92 -25.45 5.89
C LEU A 92 -5.92 -24.79 7.28
N LYS A 93 -5.52 -25.56 8.30
CA LYS A 93 -5.27 -25.08 9.66
C LYS A 93 -3.79 -25.22 9.98
N MET A 94 -3.29 -24.40 10.91
CA MET A 94 -1.95 -24.61 11.47
C MET A 94 -1.86 -26.03 12.05
N PRO A 95 -0.78 -26.78 11.78
CA PRO A 95 -0.48 -27.99 12.52
C PRO A 95 -0.31 -27.66 14.01
N GLU A 96 -0.78 -28.54 14.89
CA GLU A 96 -0.52 -28.47 16.33
C GLU A 96 0.97 -28.58 16.64
#